data_AF-X1VEE3-F1
#
_entry.id   AF-X1VEE3-F1
#
_cell.length_a   1.000
_cell.length_b   1.000
_cell.length_c   1.000
_cell.angle_alpha   90.00
_cell.angle_beta   90.00
_cell.angle_gamma   90.00
#
_symmetry.space_group_name_H-M   'P 1'
#
loop_
_entity.id
_entity.type
_entity.pdbx_description
1 polymer ?
#
loop_
_entity_poly.entity_id
_entity_poly.type
_entity_poly.pdbx_seq_one_letter_code
_entity_poly.pdbx_strand_id
1 'polypeptide(L)'
;KDKLRGWMSHWAKEAAERLFDEFEPELRDEIRPSLERIRELEGLPDDYKVIIDKAIGANSFVQFAAILPYLVGILIGLGMGAAAPASRAGAYKVDWYMQSARIDPMAWVIAFRRKYKEFAKVENDLREQGWSEDRIAALKFTTLYYPSPAELVHWTAREVFEPEMVSKYGLTAGMDKLRREDFYKAGMDDEQIDNHWIAHWEHASWMQVVEMLHRGIITEQDVKDWFPLVEVAPYWADNLIKIAYTWPTRVDVRRFWD
;
A
#
# COMPACT_ATOMS: atom_id res chain seq x y z
N LYS A 1 -2.27 23.94 30.28
CA LYS A 1 -2.60 22.49 30.27
C LYS A 1 -3.62 22.14 31.34
N ASP A 2 -3.51 22.68 32.56
CA ASP A 2 -4.46 22.39 33.64
C ASP A 2 -5.82 23.09 33.54
N LYS A 3 -5.92 24.28 32.93
CA LYS A 3 -7.19 25.02 32.88
C LYS A 3 -8.27 24.36 32.00
N LEU A 4 -7.91 23.74 30.88
CA LEU A 4 -8.87 23.10 29.95
C LEU A 4 -9.23 21.66 30.37
N ARG A 5 -8.24 20.89 30.87
CA ARG A 5 -8.51 19.60 31.53
C ARG A 5 -9.34 19.79 32.79
N GLY A 6 -9.00 20.79 33.59
CA GLY A 6 -9.74 21.21 34.78
C GLY A 6 -11.15 21.66 34.45
N TRP A 7 -11.36 22.46 33.40
CA TRP A 7 -12.70 22.91 32.99
C TRP A 7 -13.58 21.75 32.51
N MET A 8 -13.08 20.83 31.68
CA MET A 8 -13.88 19.69 31.21
C MET A 8 -14.09 18.63 32.30
N SER A 9 -13.09 18.35 33.14
CA SER A 9 -13.28 17.50 34.31
C SER A 9 -14.25 18.13 35.28
N HIS A 10 -14.19 19.45 35.48
CA HIS A 10 -15.09 20.18 36.36
C HIS A 10 -16.50 20.21 35.79
N TRP A 11 -16.71 20.39 34.49
CA TRP A 11 -18.05 20.34 33.90
C TRP A 11 -18.65 18.94 33.93
N ALA A 12 -17.88 17.90 33.57
CA ALA A 12 -18.36 16.52 33.62
C ALA A 12 -18.57 16.04 35.06
N LYS A 13 -17.72 16.48 35.98
CA LYS A 13 -17.81 16.19 37.41
C LYS A 13 -18.93 17.00 38.07
N GLU A 14 -19.13 18.27 37.77
CA GLU A 14 -20.28 19.06 38.24
C GLU A 14 -21.58 18.55 37.64
N ALA A 15 -21.60 18.16 36.36
CA ALA A 15 -22.78 17.58 35.75
C ALA A 15 -23.12 16.22 36.38
N ALA A 16 -22.11 15.40 36.69
CA ALA A 16 -22.31 14.14 37.41
C ALA A 16 -22.68 14.39 38.89
N GLU A 17 -21.99 15.28 39.60
CA GLU A 17 -22.22 15.62 41.01
C GLU A 17 -23.59 16.27 41.19
N ARG A 18 -24.02 17.20 40.33
CA ARG A 18 -25.41 17.70 40.35
C ARG A 18 -26.43 16.59 40.09
N LEU A 19 -26.16 15.69 39.13
CA LEU A 19 -27.02 14.52 38.89
C LEU A 19 -27.10 13.57 40.09
N PHE A 20 -26.03 13.47 40.89
CA PHE A 20 -25.92 12.64 42.09
C PHE A 20 -26.41 13.32 43.36
N ASP A 21 -26.38 14.65 43.43
CA ASP A 21 -26.82 15.43 44.59
C ASP A 21 -28.32 15.79 44.49
N GLU A 22 -28.88 15.89 43.28
CA GLU A 22 -30.29 16.19 43.00
C GLU A 22 -31.19 14.93 42.93
N PHE A 23 -30.86 13.82 43.60
CA PHE A 23 -31.73 12.64 43.73
C PHE A 23 -33.01 12.89 44.58
N GLU A 24 -33.58 14.09 44.48
CA GLU A 24 -34.92 14.45 44.93
C GLU A 24 -35.94 14.27 43.79
N PRO A 25 -37.25 14.14 44.10
CA PRO A 25 -38.31 13.83 43.14
C PRO A 25 -38.45 14.80 41.94
N GLU A 26 -37.83 15.98 41.99
CA GLU A 26 -37.99 17.08 41.03
C GLU A 26 -36.98 17.04 39.85
N LEU A 27 -35.94 16.18 39.93
CA LEU A 27 -34.86 16.04 38.93
C LEU A 27 -35.37 15.82 37.49
N ARG A 28 -36.47 15.10 37.32
CA ARG A 28 -37.05 14.79 36.01
C ARG A 28 -37.41 16.07 35.25
N ASP A 29 -38.00 17.04 35.94
CA ASP A 29 -38.48 18.27 35.31
C ASP A 29 -37.33 19.23 35.03
N GLU A 30 -36.28 19.21 35.86
CA GLU A 30 -35.07 20.03 35.67
C GLU A 30 -34.24 19.60 34.46
N ILE A 31 -34.09 18.29 34.23
CA ILE A 31 -33.24 17.80 33.14
C ILE A 31 -33.98 17.57 31.82
N ARG A 32 -35.32 17.60 31.81
CA ARG A 32 -36.15 17.40 30.61
C ARG A 32 -35.75 18.32 29.43
N PRO A 33 -35.53 19.64 29.63
CA PRO A 33 -35.10 20.51 28.52
C PRO A 33 -33.73 20.14 27.96
N SER A 34 -32.83 19.59 28.77
CA SER A 34 -31.52 19.11 28.32
C SER A 34 -31.64 17.83 27.50
N LEU A 35 -32.52 16.91 27.92
CA LEU A 35 -32.83 15.69 27.18
C LEU A 35 -33.46 15.99 25.82
N GLU A 36 -34.38 16.95 25.75
CA GLU A 36 -34.99 17.41 24.49
C GLU A 36 -33.95 17.99 23.52
N ARG A 37 -33.02 18.84 24.02
CA ARG A 37 -31.92 19.35 23.20
C ARG A 37 -31.01 18.26 22.65
N ILE A 38 -30.73 17.21 23.44
CA ILE A 38 -29.89 16.09 23.00
C ILE A 38 -30.64 15.26 21.96
N ARG A 39 -31.94 15.03 22.15
CA ARG A 39 -32.81 14.32 21.20
C ARG A 39 -32.78 14.94 19.80
N GLU A 40 -32.67 16.27 19.73
CA GLU A 40 -32.66 17.06 18.49
C GLU A 40 -31.30 17.14 17.81
N LEU A 41 -30.23 16.56 18.39
CA LEU A 41 -28.91 16.55 17.77
C LEU A 41 -28.93 15.81 16.43
N GLU A 42 -28.49 16.50 15.38
CA GLU A 42 -28.33 15.94 14.05
C GLU A 42 -27.33 14.79 14.06
N GLY A 43 -27.73 13.63 13.53
CA GLY A 43 -26.90 12.41 13.49
C GLY A 43 -26.92 11.56 14.77
N LEU A 44 -27.76 11.87 15.77
CA LEU A 44 -27.95 10.98 16.91
C LEU A 44 -28.64 9.67 16.46
N PRO A 45 -28.07 8.48 16.75
CA PRO A 45 -28.70 7.19 16.46
C PRO A 45 -30.12 7.07 17.02
N ASP A 46 -31.01 6.45 16.26
CA ASP A 46 -32.43 6.37 16.62
C ASP A 46 -32.66 5.58 17.93
N ASP A 47 -31.81 4.59 18.22
CA ASP A 47 -31.84 3.86 19.50
C ASP A 47 -31.60 4.78 20.71
N TYR A 48 -30.75 5.81 20.56
CA TYR A 48 -30.52 6.79 21.62
C TYR A 48 -31.68 7.78 21.73
N LYS A 49 -32.30 8.18 20.62
CA LYS A 49 -33.53 8.98 20.65
C LYS A 49 -34.66 8.24 21.38
N VAL A 50 -34.80 6.93 21.16
CA VAL A 50 -35.80 6.09 21.85
C VAL A 50 -35.54 6.03 23.37
N ILE A 51 -34.29 5.92 23.79
CA ILE A 51 -33.92 5.92 25.22
C ILE A 51 -34.22 7.29 25.86
N ILE A 52 -33.91 8.37 25.15
CA ILE A 52 -34.19 9.74 25.60
C ILE A 52 -35.71 10.00 25.66
N ASP A 53 -36.48 9.54 24.67
CA ASP A 53 -37.94 9.64 24.65
C ASP A 53 -38.60 8.91 25.82
N LYS A 54 -38.08 7.71 26.14
CA LYS A 54 -38.53 6.96 27.32
C LYS A 54 -38.19 7.68 28.62
N ALA A 55 -37.05 8.36 28.69
CA ALA A 55 -36.68 9.16 29.87
C ALA A 55 -37.59 10.41 30.04
N ILE A 56 -37.89 11.11 28.95
CA ILE A 56 -38.79 12.27 28.94
C ILE A 56 -40.21 11.84 29.36
N GLY A 57 -40.70 10.70 28.84
CA GLY A 57 -42.04 10.16 29.08
C GLY A 57 -42.22 9.32 30.35
N ALA A 58 -41.19 9.11 31.17
CA ALA A 58 -41.26 8.22 32.34
C ALA A 58 -42.21 8.75 33.43
N ASN A 59 -43.34 8.08 33.69
CA ASN A 59 -44.40 8.59 34.57
C ASN A 59 -44.16 8.36 36.08
N SER A 60 -43.09 7.66 36.44
CA SER A 60 -42.69 7.46 37.83
C SER A 60 -41.18 7.53 38.00
N PHE A 61 -40.74 7.89 39.21
CA PHE A 61 -39.32 7.91 39.56
C PHE A 61 -38.64 6.56 39.33
N VAL A 62 -39.33 5.44 39.57
CA VAL A 62 -38.79 4.08 39.33
C VAL A 62 -38.52 3.82 37.85
N GLN A 63 -39.41 4.27 36.96
CA GLN A 63 -39.21 4.15 35.51
C GLN A 63 -38.04 5.02 35.04
N PHE A 64 -37.93 6.23 35.58
CA PHE A 64 -36.86 7.15 35.26
C PHE A 64 -35.49 6.62 35.75
N ALA A 65 -35.43 6.12 37.00
CA ALA A 65 -34.23 5.52 37.59
C ALA A 65 -33.73 4.30 36.81
N ALA A 66 -34.61 3.51 36.20
CA ALA A 66 -34.24 2.38 35.35
C ALA A 66 -33.56 2.80 34.03
N ILE A 67 -33.82 4.02 33.55
CA ILE A 67 -33.29 4.55 32.28
C ILE A 67 -32.03 5.39 32.50
N LEU A 68 -31.84 5.91 33.71
CA LEU A 68 -30.74 6.79 34.10
C LEU A 68 -29.33 6.28 33.71
N PRO A 69 -28.96 4.99 33.90
CA PRO A 69 -27.64 4.50 33.51
C PRO A 69 -27.36 4.63 32.01
N TYR A 70 -28.39 4.47 31.17
CA TYR A 70 -28.27 4.60 29.72
C TYR A 70 -28.12 6.07 29.30
N LEU A 71 -28.82 7.00 29.96
CA LEU A 71 -28.66 8.44 29.74
C LEU A 71 -27.28 8.92 30.13
N VAL A 72 -26.76 8.46 31.28
CA VAL A 72 -25.39 8.75 31.72
C VAL A 72 -24.38 8.24 30.67
N GLY A 73 -24.59 7.03 30.14
CA GLY A 73 -23.76 6.49 29.05
C GLY A 73 -23.78 7.35 27.78
N ILE A 74 -24.96 7.81 27.35
CA ILE A 74 -25.12 8.69 26.18
C ILE A 74 -24.41 10.03 26.40
N LEU A 75 -24.59 10.65 27.57
CA LEU A 75 -23.97 11.93 27.92
C LEU A 75 -22.44 11.85 27.96
N ILE A 76 -21.89 10.78 28.54
CA ILE A 76 -20.45 10.53 28.55
C ILE A 76 -19.93 10.32 27.12
N GLY A 77 -20.63 9.53 26.30
CA GLY A 77 -20.25 9.27 24.91
C GLY A 77 -20.24 10.54 24.04
N LEU A 78 -21.29 11.37 24.14
CA LEU A 78 -21.39 12.64 23.43
C LEU A 78 -20.34 13.65 23.92
N GLY A 79 -20.11 13.73 25.23
CA GLY A 79 -19.08 14.60 25.82
C GLY A 79 -17.67 14.22 25.37
N MET A 80 -17.34 12.92 25.34
CA MET A 80 -16.06 12.44 24.82
C MET A 80 -15.90 12.69 23.31
N GLY A 81 -16.98 12.52 22.54
CA GLY A 81 -16.99 12.80 21.10
C GLY A 81 -16.78 14.28 20.77
N ALA A 82 -17.50 15.18 21.45
CA ALA A 82 -17.38 16.63 21.26
C ALA A 82 -16.01 17.17 21.71
N ALA A 83 -15.42 16.58 22.75
CA ALA A 83 -14.08 16.94 23.22
C ALA A 83 -12.94 16.32 22.39
N ALA A 84 -13.21 15.34 21.52
CA ALA A 84 -12.18 14.61 20.78
C ALA A 84 -11.31 15.51 19.88
N PRO A 85 -11.84 16.50 19.13
CA PRO A 85 -11.00 17.39 18.32
C PRO A 85 -10.01 18.22 19.15
N ALA A 86 -10.47 18.80 20.28
CA ALA A 86 -9.61 19.59 21.17
C ALA A 86 -8.59 18.71 21.91
N SER A 87 -9.01 17.51 22.33
CA SER A 87 -8.12 16.51 22.93
C SER A 87 -7.02 16.08 21.95
N ARG A 88 -7.36 15.80 20.67
CA ARG A 88 -6.39 15.50 19.62
C ARG A 88 -5.42 16.65 19.39
N ALA A 89 -5.90 17.89 19.30
CA ALA A 89 -5.03 19.05 19.17
C ALA A 89 -4.05 19.21 20.35
N GLY A 90 -4.52 18.90 21.56
CA GLY A 90 -3.67 18.84 22.76
C GLY A 90 -2.64 17.70 22.70
N ALA A 91 -3.05 16.51 22.29
CA ALA A 91 -2.20 15.34 22.12
C ALA A 91 -1.10 15.59 21.07
N TYR A 92 -1.44 16.15 19.90
CA TYR A 92 -0.45 16.49 18.87
C TYR A 92 0.61 17.48 19.36
N LYS A 93 0.26 18.45 20.22
CA LYS A 93 1.25 19.36 20.83
C LYS A 93 2.17 18.64 21.82
N VAL A 94 1.64 17.64 22.54
CA VAL A 94 2.44 16.78 23.41
C VAL A 94 3.35 15.90 22.57
N ASP A 95 2.83 15.24 21.55
CA ASP A 95 3.58 14.36 20.64
C ASP A 95 4.68 15.10 19.90
N TRP A 96 4.43 16.34 19.46
CA TRP A 96 5.45 17.20 18.85
C TRP A 96 6.59 17.50 19.81
N TYR A 97 6.28 17.84 21.06
CA TYR A 97 7.29 18.14 22.09
C TYR A 97 8.06 16.88 22.51
N MET A 98 7.36 15.75 22.68
CA MET A 98 7.94 14.49 23.11
C MET A 98 8.58 13.70 21.97
N GLN A 99 8.33 14.07 20.72
CA GLN A 99 8.71 13.32 19.52
C GLN A 99 8.31 11.84 19.63
N SER A 100 7.08 11.59 20.08
CA SER A 100 6.57 10.24 20.38
C SER A 100 6.32 9.38 19.14
N ALA A 101 6.28 9.99 17.95
CA ALA A 101 6.11 9.28 16.70
C ALA A 101 7.33 8.38 16.42
N ARG A 102 7.04 7.13 16.07
CA ARG A 102 8.03 6.10 15.74
C ARG A 102 7.91 5.75 14.26
N ILE A 103 9.03 5.38 13.64
CA ILE A 103 9.02 4.99 12.22
C ILE A 103 8.32 3.64 12.10
N ASP A 104 7.47 3.49 11.09
CA ASP A 104 6.85 2.19 10.84
C ASP A 104 7.89 1.20 10.27
N PRO A 105 7.68 -0.12 10.43
CA PRO A 105 8.63 -1.14 9.96
C PRO A 105 8.97 -1.07 8.46
N MET A 106 8.01 -0.69 7.61
CA MET A 106 8.24 -0.62 6.16
C MET A 106 9.06 0.60 5.78
N ALA A 107 8.76 1.78 6.33
CA ALA A 107 9.61 2.95 6.14
C ALA A 107 11.03 2.71 6.70
N TRP A 108 11.15 2.00 7.82
CA TRP A 108 12.44 1.64 8.41
C TRP A 108 13.29 0.81 7.46
N VAL A 109 12.74 -0.27 6.88
CA VAL A 109 13.53 -1.16 6.00
C VAL A 109 13.94 -0.47 4.70
N ILE A 110 13.10 0.42 4.18
CA ILE A 110 13.42 1.26 3.01
C ILE A 110 14.58 2.21 3.34
N ALA A 111 14.52 2.90 4.48
CA ALA A 111 15.61 3.77 4.95
C ALA A 111 16.92 3.00 5.17
N PHE A 112 16.82 1.80 5.76
CA PHE A 112 17.94 0.87 5.96
C PHE A 112 18.62 0.50 4.63
N ARG A 113 17.85 0.03 3.63
CA ARG A 113 18.42 -0.36 2.31
C ARG A 113 19.03 0.82 1.56
N ARG A 114 18.45 2.00 1.71
CA ARG A 114 18.95 3.23 1.08
C ARG A 114 20.27 3.73 1.68
N LYS A 115 20.77 3.09 2.75
CA LYS A 115 22.04 3.42 3.45
C LYS A 115 22.19 4.91 3.69
N TYR A 116 21.10 5.57 4.03
CA TYR A 116 21.12 7.02 4.19
C TYR A 116 21.79 7.33 5.52
N LYS A 117 23.05 7.78 5.44
CA LYS A 117 23.98 8.00 6.57
C LYS A 117 23.44 8.93 7.66
N GLU A 118 22.35 9.64 7.39
CA GLU A 118 21.75 10.62 8.30
C GLU A 118 20.72 9.98 9.27
N PHE A 119 20.40 8.69 9.12
CA PHE A 119 19.36 8.01 9.90
C PHE A 119 19.86 7.20 11.10
N ALA A 120 21.05 7.47 11.63
CA ALA A 120 21.55 6.81 12.84
C ALA A 120 20.56 6.87 14.02
N LYS A 121 19.73 7.93 14.09
CA LYS A 121 18.71 8.11 15.14
C LYS A 121 17.57 7.07 15.10
N VAL A 122 17.32 6.44 13.96
CA VAL A 122 16.24 5.43 13.84
C VAL A 122 16.78 4.01 13.74
N GLU A 123 18.10 3.80 13.84
CA GLU A 123 18.71 2.48 13.73
C GLU A 123 18.14 1.48 14.76
N ASN A 124 17.92 1.95 16.00
CA ASN A 124 17.36 1.15 17.07
C ASN A 124 15.84 1.27 17.19
N ASP A 125 15.18 1.95 16.25
CA ASP A 125 13.79 2.35 16.43
C ASP A 125 12.86 1.14 16.57
N LEU A 126 13.07 0.11 15.74
CA LEU A 126 12.31 -1.14 15.81
C LEU A 126 12.60 -1.94 17.09
N ARG A 127 13.84 -1.94 17.59
CA ARG A 127 14.21 -2.63 18.84
C ARG A 127 13.48 -2.02 20.03
N GLU A 128 13.49 -0.70 20.10
CA GLU A 128 12.78 0.08 21.12
C GLU A 128 11.25 -0.05 21.01
N GLN A 129 10.72 -0.33 19.81
CA GLN A 129 9.32 -0.71 19.59
C GLN A 129 9.01 -2.18 19.96
N GLY A 130 10.01 -2.97 20.38
CA GLY A 130 9.82 -4.35 20.83
C GLY A 130 10.01 -5.43 19.75
N TRP A 131 10.61 -5.10 18.60
CA TRP A 131 10.98 -6.09 17.60
C TRP A 131 12.23 -6.87 18.05
N SER A 132 12.17 -8.20 18.03
CA SER A 132 13.36 -9.04 18.23
C SER A 132 14.28 -9.00 17.02
N GLU A 133 15.57 -9.35 17.20
CA GLU A 133 16.51 -9.44 16.08
C GLU A 133 16.01 -10.39 14.99
N ASP A 134 15.42 -11.53 15.35
CA ASP A 134 14.85 -12.49 14.39
C ASP A 134 13.74 -11.87 13.55
N ARG A 135 12.87 -11.03 14.15
CA ARG A 135 11.80 -10.33 13.42
C ARG A 135 12.35 -9.23 12.53
N ILE A 136 13.38 -8.51 12.97
CA ILE A 136 14.07 -7.50 12.15
C ILE A 136 14.75 -8.17 10.96
N ALA A 137 15.38 -9.33 11.17
CA ALA A 137 15.98 -10.13 10.09
C ALA A 137 14.90 -10.62 9.11
N ALA A 138 13.78 -11.15 9.60
CA ALA A 138 12.65 -11.57 8.77
C ALA A 138 12.06 -10.40 7.97
N LEU A 139 11.89 -9.22 8.58
CA LEU A 139 11.43 -8.02 7.88
C LEU A 139 12.39 -7.61 6.76
N LYS A 140 13.71 -7.62 7.01
CA LYS A 140 14.73 -7.34 5.99
C LYS A 140 14.70 -8.35 4.85
N PHE A 141 14.47 -9.63 5.15
CA PHE A 141 14.39 -10.69 4.15
C PHE A 141 13.11 -10.61 3.31
N THR A 142 11.95 -10.57 3.96
CA THR A 142 10.62 -10.60 3.31
C THR A 142 10.35 -9.41 2.40
N THR A 143 11.09 -8.32 2.58
CA THR A 143 10.93 -7.11 1.77
C THR A 143 12.00 -7.00 0.67
N LEU A 144 12.87 -8.01 0.51
CA LEU A 144 13.75 -8.09 -0.66
C LEU A 144 12.90 -8.22 -1.92
N TYR A 145 13.44 -7.71 -3.03
CA TYR A 145 12.81 -7.87 -4.32
C TYR A 145 12.80 -9.35 -4.70
N TYR A 146 11.64 -9.81 -5.16
CA TYR A 146 11.51 -11.08 -5.81
C TYR A 146 10.59 -10.88 -7.02
N PRO A 147 10.94 -11.43 -8.19
CA PRO A 147 10.15 -11.24 -9.40
C PRO A 147 8.73 -11.77 -9.22
N SER A 148 7.76 -11.09 -9.83
CA SER A 148 6.39 -11.58 -9.86
C SER A 148 6.28 -12.85 -10.72
N PRO A 149 5.24 -13.69 -10.55
CA PRO A 149 5.03 -14.84 -11.44
C PRO A 149 4.99 -14.47 -12.93
N ALA A 150 4.43 -13.29 -13.27
CA ALA A 150 4.40 -12.81 -14.65
C ALA A 150 5.81 -12.44 -15.16
N GLU A 151 6.64 -11.84 -14.31
CA GLU A 151 8.02 -11.49 -14.65
C GLU A 151 8.90 -12.74 -14.80
N LEU A 152 8.70 -13.76 -13.95
CA LEU A 152 9.37 -15.05 -14.10
C LEU A 152 9.04 -15.71 -15.44
N VAL A 153 7.75 -15.71 -15.85
CA VAL A 153 7.34 -16.22 -17.16
C VAL A 153 7.99 -15.41 -18.29
N HIS A 154 8.02 -14.09 -18.15
CA HIS A 154 8.66 -13.20 -19.12
C HIS A 154 10.18 -13.49 -19.23
N TRP A 155 10.89 -13.66 -18.12
CA TRP A 155 12.31 -14.02 -18.12
C TRP A 155 12.57 -15.38 -18.75
N THR A 156 11.72 -16.38 -18.49
CA THR A 156 11.79 -17.67 -19.16
C THR A 156 11.63 -17.51 -20.67
N ALA A 157 10.63 -16.74 -21.13
CA ALA A 157 10.44 -16.52 -22.56
C ALA A 157 11.57 -15.70 -23.21
N ARG A 158 12.18 -14.80 -22.45
CA ARG A 158 13.34 -13.98 -22.85
C ARG A 158 14.68 -14.72 -22.78
N GLU A 159 14.65 -16.05 -22.66
CA GLU A 159 15.84 -16.91 -22.68
C GLU A 159 16.86 -16.57 -21.57
N VAL A 160 16.40 -15.94 -20.47
CA VAL A 160 17.28 -15.50 -19.36
C VAL A 160 18.03 -16.67 -18.73
N PHE A 161 17.39 -17.83 -18.68
CA PHE A 161 17.92 -19.04 -18.06
C PHE A 161 18.63 -19.98 -19.03
N GLU A 162 18.81 -19.58 -20.30
CA GLU A 162 19.41 -20.40 -21.35
C GLU A 162 20.81 -19.85 -21.73
N PRO A 163 21.91 -20.39 -21.16
CA PRO A 163 23.25 -19.80 -21.31
C PRO A 163 23.74 -19.70 -22.76
N GLU A 164 23.34 -20.65 -23.60
CA GLU A 164 23.68 -20.64 -25.02
C GLU A 164 23.04 -19.45 -25.74
N MET A 165 21.79 -19.12 -25.42
CA MET A 165 21.07 -17.98 -25.99
C MET A 165 21.59 -16.66 -25.45
N VAL A 166 21.83 -16.57 -24.14
CA VAL A 166 22.45 -15.40 -23.50
C VAL A 166 23.79 -15.07 -24.16
N SER A 167 24.61 -16.08 -24.44
CA SER A 167 25.88 -15.94 -25.15
C SER A 167 25.69 -15.56 -26.62
N LYS A 168 24.82 -16.26 -27.35
CA LYS A 168 24.52 -16.03 -28.78
C LYS A 168 24.10 -14.57 -29.05
N TYR A 169 23.22 -14.03 -28.22
CA TYR A 169 22.71 -12.66 -28.38
C TYR A 169 23.50 -11.60 -27.59
N GLY A 170 24.50 -12.00 -26.80
CA GLY A 170 25.32 -11.08 -26.01
C GLY A 170 24.53 -10.32 -24.95
N LEU A 171 23.55 -10.95 -24.30
CA LEU A 171 22.58 -10.28 -23.42
C LEU A 171 23.20 -9.74 -22.12
N THR A 172 24.43 -10.12 -21.79
CA THR A 172 25.20 -9.59 -20.65
C THR A 172 26.04 -8.36 -21.00
N ALA A 173 26.01 -7.90 -22.26
CA ALA A 173 26.78 -6.74 -22.68
C ALA A 173 26.42 -5.49 -21.85
N GLY A 174 27.43 -4.77 -21.36
CA GLY A 174 27.23 -3.52 -20.62
C GLY A 174 26.88 -3.68 -19.14
N MET A 175 26.78 -4.90 -18.61
CA MET A 175 26.55 -5.14 -17.18
C MET A 175 27.64 -4.52 -16.28
N ASP A 176 28.86 -4.34 -16.81
CA ASP A 176 29.97 -3.64 -16.12
C ASP A 176 29.66 -2.17 -15.81
N LYS A 177 28.70 -1.57 -16.51
CA LYS A 177 28.27 -0.18 -16.34
C LYS A 177 27.12 -0.02 -15.37
N LEU A 178 26.55 -1.12 -14.88
CA LEU A 178 25.45 -1.10 -13.93
C LEU A 178 25.88 -0.49 -12.60
N ARG A 179 25.14 0.53 -12.16
CA ARG A 179 25.25 1.05 -10.79
C ARG A 179 24.47 0.16 -9.83
N ARG A 180 25.01 -1.04 -9.56
CA ARG A 180 24.38 -2.08 -8.72
C ARG A 180 23.90 -1.54 -7.37
N GLU A 181 24.58 -0.53 -6.83
CA GLU A 181 24.19 0.11 -5.57
C GLU A 181 22.78 0.70 -5.60
N ASP A 182 22.21 1.07 -6.74
CA ASP A 182 20.80 1.52 -6.80
C ASP A 182 19.82 0.38 -6.71
N PHE A 183 20.10 -0.73 -7.38
CA PHE A 183 19.26 -1.90 -7.36
C PHE A 183 19.24 -2.53 -5.96
N TYR A 184 20.37 -2.52 -5.25
CA TYR A 184 20.41 -2.91 -3.84
C TYR A 184 19.49 -2.04 -2.96
N LYS A 185 19.32 -0.75 -3.28
CA LYS A 185 18.38 0.13 -2.55
C LYS A 185 16.92 -0.23 -2.82
N ALA A 186 16.63 -0.81 -3.99
CA ALA A 186 15.33 -1.39 -4.32
C ALA A 186 15.12 -2.78 -3.70
N GLY A 187 16.15 -3.37 -3.09
CA GLY A 187 16.09 -4.69 -2.46
C GLY A 187 16.41 -5.85 -3.39
N MET A 188 16.94 -5.58 -4.59
CA MET A 188 17.43 -6.63 -5.49
C MET A 188 18.79 -7.14 -5.03
N ASP A 189 19.06 -8.43 -5.25
CA ASP A 189 20.38 -9.02 -5.17
C ASP A 189 21.04 -9.07 -6.56
N ASP A 190 22.28 -9.56 -6.63
CA ASP A 190 23.02 -9.64 -7.89
C ASP A 190 22.33 -10.54 -8.93
N GLU A 191 21.73 -11.64 -8.50
CA GLU A 191 21.03 -12.57 -9.40
C GLU A 191 19.83 -11.89 -10.06
N GLN A 192 18.99 -11.20 -9.27
CA GLN A 192 17.83 -10.51 -9.81
C GLN A 192 18.23 -9.32 -10.69
N ILE A 193 19.34 -8.63 -10.37
CA ILE A 193 19.88 -7.55 -11.22
C ILE A 193 20.28 -8.12 -12.58
N ASP A 194 20.99 -9.24 -12.57
CA ASP A 194 21.51 -9.88 -13.77
C ASP A 194 20.36 -10.39 -14.66
N ASN A 195 19.37 -11.07 -14.06
CA ASN A 195 18.18 -11.55 -14.78
C ASN A 195 17.39 -10.40 -15.41
N HIS A 196 17.17 -9.32 -14.66
CA HIS A 196 16.46 -8.15 -15.16
C HIS A 196 17.22 -7.46 -16.30
N TRP A 197 18.56 -7.41 -16.24
CA TRP A 197 19.37 -6.94 -17.35
C TRP A 197 19.28 -7.89 -18.55
N ILE A 198 19.42 -9.19 -18.38
CA ILE A 198 19.36 -10.11 -19.53
C ILE A 198 18.00 -10.00 -20.25
N ALA A 199 16.91 -9.77 -19.53
CA ALA A 199 15.58 -9.59 -20.10
C ALA A 199 15.29 -8.19 -20.71
N HIS A 200 16.08 -7.15 -20.40
CA HIS A 200 15.72 -5.76 -20.71
C HIS A 200 15.79 -5.38 -22.19
N TRP A 201 16.47 -6.18 -23.00
CA TRP A 201 16.80 -5.82 -24.38
C TRP A 201 15.56 -5.69 -25.26
N GLU A 202 15.56 -4.71 -26.16
CA GLU A 202 14.64 -4.67 -27.28
C GLU A 202 15.25 -5.44 -28.45
N HIS A 203 14.55 -6.45 -28.95
CA HIS A 203 15.02 -7.25 -30.09
C HIS A 203 14.56 -6.65 -31.41
N ALA A 204 15.26 -7.00 -32.49
CA ALA A 204 14.92 -6.57 -33.84
C ALA A 204 13.45 -6.89 -34.17
N SER A 205 12.75 -5.98 -34.82
CA SER A 205 11.37 -6.22 -35.28
C SER A 205 11.30 -7.31 -36.35
N TRP A 206 10.13 -7.91 -36.52
CA TRP A 206 9.88 -8.92 -37.56
C TRP A 206 10.38 -8.49 -38.95
N MET A 207 10.12 -7.24 -39.36
CA MET A 207 10.55 -6.76 -40.68
C MET A 207 12.07 -6.65 -40.81
N GLN A 208 12.77 -6.29 -39.73
CA GLN A 208 14.25 -6.29 -39.73
C GLN A 208 14.80 -7.72 -39.81
N VAL A 209 14.18 -8.67 -39.11
CA VAL A 209 14.56 -10.09 -39.15
C VAL A 209 14.35 -10.68 -40.56
N VAL A 210 13.21 -10.42 -41.19
CA VAL A 210 12.94 -10.85 -42.58
C VAL A 210 13.95 -10.27 -43.56
N GLU A 211 14.31 -8.99 -43.43
CA GLU A 211 15.31 -8.36 -44.28
C GLU A 211 16.70 -8.99 -44.11
N MET A 212 17.10 -9.28 -42.86
CA MET A 212 18.34 -10.00 -42.58
C MET A 212 18.33 -11.41 -43.17
N LEU A 213 17.20 -12.11 -43.09
CA LEU A 213 17.02 -13.44 -43.67
C LEU A 213 17.15 -13.41 -45.20
N HIS A 214 16.48 -12.47 -45.87
CA HIS A 214 16.55 -12.33 -47.34
C HIS A 214 17.93 -11.95 -47.85
N ARG A 215 18.70 -11.20 -47.05
CA ARG A 215 20.10 -10.85 -47.36
C ARG A 215 21.09 -11.99 -47.08
N GLY A 216 20.63 -13.10 -46.51
CA GLY A 216 21.49 -14.21 -46.10
C GLY A 216 22.42 -13.87 -44.93
N ILE A 217 22.06 -12.86 -44.13
CA ILE A 217 22.82 -12.48 -42.92
C ILE A 217 22.54 -13.45 -41.77
N ILE A 218 21.30 -13.96 -41.71
CA ILE A 218 20.85 -14.96 -40.74
C ILE A 218 20.17 -16.14 -41.48
N THR A 219 20.05 -17.28 -40.80
CA THR A 219 19.39 -18.48 -41.32
C THR A 219 17.93 -18.59 -40.86
N GLU A 220 17.13 -19.46 -41.47
CA GLU A 220 15.80 -19.78 -40.95
C GLU A 220 15.84 -20.32 -39.51
N GLN A 221 16.91 -21.03 -39.14
CA GLN A 221 17.07 -21.52 -37.77
C GLN A 221 17.27 -20.35 -36.79
N ASP A 222 18.04 -19.32 -37.18
CA ASP A 222 18.18 -18.11 -36.36
C ASP A 222 16.86 -17.38 -36.15
N VAL A 223 15.97 -17.40 -37.16
CA VAL A 223 14.61 -16.84 -37.04
C VAL A 223 13.76 -17.67 -36.08
N LYS A 224 13.88 -19.00 -36.12
CA LYS A 224 13.19 -19.89 -35.17
C LYS A 224 13.64 -19.68 -33.73
N ASP A 225 14.96 -19.55 -33.52
CA ASP A 225 15.54 -19.27 -32.20
C ASP A 225 15.13 -17.88 -31.68
N TRP A 226 14.88 -16.92 -32.59
CA TRP A 226 14.43 -15.58 -32.22
C TRP A 226 12.95 -15.50 -31.81
N PHE A 227 12.07 -16.41 -32.26
CA PHE A 227 10.64 -16.32 -31.94
C PHE A 227 10.29 -16.43 -30.46
N PRO A 228 10.83 -17.41 -29.69
CA PRO A 228 10.61 -17.48 -28.25
C PRO A 228 11.04 -16.20 -27.53
N LEU A 229 12.22 -15.66 -27.91
CA LEU A 229 12.82 -14.44 -27.38
C LEU A 229 11.92 -13.21 -27.52
N VAL A 230 11.02 -13.18 -28.52
CA VAL A 230 10.02 -12.11 -28.70
C VAL A 230 8.59 -12.57 -28.47
N GLU A 231 8.42 -13.70 -27.76
CA GLU A 231 7.14 -14.25 -27.32
C GLU A 231 6.15 -14.57 -28.47
N VAL A 232 6.68 -14.95 -29.64
CA VAL A 232 5.84 -15.42 -30.74
C VAL A 232 5.46 -16.89 -30.50
N ALA A 233 4.16 -17.16 -30.38
CA ALA A 233 3.66 -18.51 -30.15
C ALA A 233 4.09 -19.48 -31.28
N PRO A 234 4.44 -20.75 -30.95
CA PRO A 234 4.91 -21.73 -31.94
C PRO A 234 4.00 -21.93 -33.15
N TYR A 235 2.68 -21.79 -32.96
CA TYR A 235 1.70 -21.87 -34.05
C TYR A 235 1.96 -20.85 -35.17
N TRP A 236 2.45 -19.66 -34.84
CA TRP A 236 2.71 -18.60 -35.82
C TRP A 236 4.10 -18.69 -36.44
N ALA A 237 5.09 -19.23 -35.73
CA ALA A 237 6.49 -19.25 -36.16
C ALA A 237 6.69 -19.79 -37.58
N ASP A 238 6.23 -21.02 -37.86
CA ASP A 238 6.38 -21.63 -39.19
C ASP A 238 5.57 -20.90 -40.27
N ASN A 239 4.43 -20.31 -39.91
CA ASN A 239 3.60 -19.56 -40.84
C ASN A 239 4.25 -18.23 -41.22
N LEU A 240 4.88 -17.55 -40.27
CA LEU A 240 5.61 -16.31 -40.49
C LEU A 240 6.83 -16.53 -41.39
N ILE A 241 7.59 -17.62 -41.18
CA ILE A 241 8.73 -17.96 -42.06
C ILE A 241 8.27 -18.22 -43.49
N LYS A 242 7.18 -18.98 -43.69
CA LYS A 242 6.65 -19.28 -45.03
C LYS A 242 6.25 -18.03 -45.83
N ILE A 243 5.78 -16.98 -45.15
CA ILE A 243 5.40 -15.72 -45.81
C ILE A 243 6.57 -14.74 -45.93
N ALA A 244 7.71 -15.00 -45.29
CA ALA A 244 8.90 -14.17 -45.48
C ALA A 244 9.30 -14.19 -46.97
N TYR A 245 9.39 -15.39 -47.56
CA TYR A 245 9.68 -15.57 -48.97
C TYR A 245 8.41 -15.44 -49.83
N THR A 246 7.96 -14.21 -50.10
CA THR A 246 6.93 -14.00 -51.11
C THR A 246 7.45 -14.30 -52.50
N TRP A 247 6.70 -15.07 -53.28
CA TRP A 247 6.97 -15.25 -54.70
C TRP A 247 6.85 -13.90 -55.43
N PRO A 248 7.82 -13.51 -56.29
CA PRO A 248 7.71 -12.29 -57.05
C PRO A 248 6.41 -12.31 -57.86
N THR A 249 5.66 -11.22 -57.86
CA THR A 249 4.47 -11.14 -58.69
C THR A 249 4.86 -11.20 -60.16
N ARG A 250 3.91 -11.49 -61.06
CA ARG A 250 4.17 -11.44 -62.51
C ARG A 250 4.79 -10.11 -62.95
N VAL A 251 4.42 -9.02 -62.26
CA VAL A 251 4.96 -7.67 -62.53
C VAL A 251 6.41 -7.55 -62.06
N ASP A 252 6.73 -8.07 -60.87
CA ASP A 252 8.10 -8.05 -60.33
C ASP A 252 9.06 -8.86 -61.20
N VAL A 253 8.65 -10.06 -61.64
CA VAL A 253 9.44 -10.86 -62.60
C VAL A 253 9.69 -10.05 -63.87
N ARG A 254 8.68 -9.36 -64.40
CA ARG A 254 8.84 -8.57 -65.63
C ARG A 254 9.84 -7.43 -65.46
N ARG A 255 9.82 -6.72 -64.33
CA ARG A 255 10.77 -5.65 -63.99
C ARG A 255 12.22 -6.12 -63.86
N PHE A 256 12.47 -7.40 -63.60
CA PHE A 256 13.83 -7.94 -63.55
C PHE A 256 14.43 -8.19 -64.94
N TRP A 257 13.60 -8.26 -65.98
CA TRP A 257 14.01 -8.56 -67.36
C TRP A 257 13.87 -7.39 -68.34
N ASP A 258 13.22 -6.29 -67.93
CA ASP A 258 13.13 -5.02 -68.68
C ASP A 258 14.32 -4.09 -68.32
#